data_AF-A0A954UZB3-F1
#
_entry.id   AF-A0A954UZB3-F1
#
_cell.length_a   1.000
_cell.length_b   1.000
_cell.length_c   1.000
_cell.angle_alpha   90.00
_cell.angle_beta   90.00
_cell.angle_gamma   90.00
#
_symmetry.space_group_name_H-M   'P 1'
#
loop_
_entity.id
_entity.type
_entity.pdbx_description
1 polymer ?
#
loop_
_entity_poly.entity_id
_entity_poly.type
_entity_poly.pdbx_seq_one_letter_code
_entity_poly.pdbx_strand_id
1 'polypeptide(L)'
;IGIGFAELLRGVLRQSPDVIMIGEIRDEETAQTAVRAANSGHLVLSTLHSPLAAGAVASMLAFGVNPYFLANSLVGVVAQHLVRRLSPKSRKAYDVSHSPETFSDVKDYLEEGQGNVIYGPDATDPDSQGGYVGQTGLFEVLTVNRKLKELIANSASSAEIHRAALERGMLDFSRAALLKTAQGITGIEDIGRLIPAVELEDYGHTG
;
A
#
# COMPACT_ATOMS: atom_id res chain seq x y z
N ILE A 1 -31.22 9.15 15.04
CA ILE A 1 -31.81 8.78 13.73
C ILE A 1 -31.22 9.77 12.72
N GLY A 2 -30.23 9.48 11.89
CA GLY A 2 -29.62 8.22 11.45
C GLY A 2 -29.24 8.42 9.99
N ILE A 3 -28.61 9.56 9.67
CA ILE A 3 -28.32 9.98 8.30
C ILE A 3 -27.24 9.04 7.75
N GLY A 4 -27.54 8.30 6.69
CA GLY A 4 -26.58 7.41 6.04
C GLY A 4 -25.47 8.19 5.34
N PHE A 5 -24.33 7.55 5.09
CA PHE A 5 -23.16 8.20 4.46
C PHE A 5 -23.49 8.87 3.12
N ALA A 6 -24.27 8.22 2.27
CA ALA A 6 -24.65 8.78 0.97
C ALA A 6 -25.53 10.04 1.07
N GLU A 7 -26.39 10.13 2.08
CA GLU A 7 -27.25 11.28 2.31
C GLU A 7 -26.46 12.49 2.84
N LEU A 8 -25.52 12.23 3.76
CA LEU A 8 -24.51 13.21 4.21
C LEU A 8 -23.66 13.71 3.04
N LEU A 9 -23.20 12.81 2.18
CA LEU A 9 -22.35 13.14 1.02
C LEU A 9 -23.09 14.01 -0.01
N ARG A 10 -24.38 13.75 -0.27
CA ARG A 10 -25.23 14.63 -1.11
C ARG A 10 -25.41 16.02 -0.49
N GLY A 11 -25.44 16.13 0.84
CA GLY A 11 -25.45 17.40 1.55
C GLY A 11 -24.14 18.18 1.37
N VAL A 12 -23.00 17.51 1.53
CA VAL A 12 -21.66 18.08 1.35
C VAL A 12 -21.47 18.62 -0.08
N LEU A 13 -21.93 17.91 -1.11
CA LEU A 13 -21.83 18.37 -2.50
C LEU A 13 -22.54 19.70 -2.78
N ARG A 14 -23.48 20.13 -1.92
CA ARG A 14 -24.14 21.45 -2.04
C ARG A 14 -23.39 22.58 -1.31
N GLN A 15 -22.31 22.27 -0.62
CA GLN A 15 -21.48 23.25 0.10
C GLN A 15 -20.34 23.82 -0.75
N SER A 16 -20.33 23.55 -2.06
CA SER A 16 -19.21 23.89 -2.97
C SER A 16 -17.83 23.46 -2.44
N PRO A 17 -17.64 22.18 -2.03
CA PRO A 17 -16.35 21.73 -1.51
C PRO A 17 -15.33 21.62 -2.65
N ASP A 18 -14.04 21.80 -2.34
CA ASP A 18 -12.94 21.44 -3.25
C ASP A 18 -12.43 20.01 -2.99
N VAL A 19 -12.43 19.61 -1.70
CA VAL A 19 -11.93 18.32 -1.22
C VAL A 19 -13.00 17.65 -0.36
N ILE A 20 -13.21 16.36 -0.57
CA ILE A 20 -14.18 15.55 0.14
C ILE A 20 -13.46 14.34 0.75
N MET A 21 -13.59 14.16 2.06
CA MET A 21 -13.09 12.96 2.75
C MET A 21 -14.27 12.07 3.12
N ILE A 22 -14.27 10.85 2.60
CA ILE A 22 -15.20 9.80 2.95
C ILE A 22 -14.45 8.88 3.90
N GLY A 23 -14.99 8.67 5.11
CA GLY A 23 -14.30 7.87 6.13
C GLY A 23 -13.93 6.48 5.60
N GLU A 24 -14.90 5.78 5.02
CA GLU A 24 -14.70 4.48 4.41
C GLU A 24 -15.79 4.18 3.36
N ILE A 25 -15.42 3.50 2.27
CA ILE A 25 -16.36 2.94 1.30
C ILE A 25 -16.58 1.46 1.62
N ARG A 26 -17.82 1.12 2.00
CA ARG A 26 -18.24 -0.25 2.37
C ARG A 26 -19.38 -0.81 1.52
N ASP A 27 -19.99 0.02 0.70
CA ASP A 27 -21.20 -0.31 -0.05
C ASP A 27 -21.23 0.39 -1.42
N GLU A 28 -22.11 -0.10 -2.28
CA GLU A 28 -22.33 0.38 -3.63
C GLU A 28 -22.76 1.85 -3.67
N GLU A 29 -23.69 2.28 -2.80
CA GLU A 29 -24.21 3.65 -2.84
C GLU A 29 -23.11 4.68 -2.54
N THR A 30 -22.28 4.40 -1.53
CA THR A 30 -21.15 5.23 -1.14
C THR A 30 -20.07 5.23 -2.23
N ALA A 31 -19.71 4.06 -2.77
CA ALA A 31 -18.72 3.92 -3.83
C ALA A 31 -19.11 4.71 -5.09
N GLN A 32 -20.35 4.55 -5.55
CA GLN A 32 -20.85 5.27 -6.71
C GLN A 32 -20.89 6.78 -6.48
N THR A 33 -21.26 7.22 -5.27
CA THR A 33 -21.34 8.65 -4.96
C THR A 33 -19.94 9.29 -4.87
N ALA A 34 -18.97 8.58 -4.31
CA ALA A 34 -17.56 8.99 -4.31
C ALA A 34 -17.04 9.20 -5.74
N VAL A 35 -17.28 8.23 -6.63
CA VAL A 35 -16.82 8.28 -8.02
C VAL A 35 -17.53 9.38 -8.81
N ARG A 36 -18.84 9.61 -8.57
CA ARG A 36 -19.56 10.74 -9.18
C ARG A 36 -18.99 12.09 -8.74
N ALA A 37 -18.71 12.24 -7.45
CA ALA A 37 -18.09 13.47 -6.91
C ALA A 37 -16.70 13.71 -7.50
N ALA A 38 -15.89 12.65 -7.63
CA ALA A 38 -14.57 12.74 -8.26
C ALA A 38 -14.66 13.14 -9.75
N ASN A 39 -15.59 12.55 -10.50
CA ASN A 39 -15.81 12.90 -11.91
C ASN A 39 -16.36 14.32 -12.12
N SER A 40 -17.03 14.91 -11.12
CA SER A 40 -17.48 16.32 -11.18
C SER A 40 -16.38 17.32 -10.81
N GLY A 41 -15.15 16.86 -10.57
CA GLY A 41 -13.98 17.71 -10.37
C GLY A 41 -13.52 17.87 -8.92
N HIS A 42 -14.13 17.16 -7.98
CA HIS A 42 -13.73 17.20 -6.56
C HIS A 42 -12.56 16.26 -6.31
N LEU A 43 -11.63 16.64 -5.43
CA LEU A 43 -10.66 15.67 -4.89
C LEU A 43 -11.36 14.84 -3.82
N VAL A 44 -11.49 13.53 -4.06
CA VAL A 44 -12.11 12.60 -3.10
C VAL A 44 -11.04 11.72 -2.48
N LEU A 45 -10.95 11.76 -1.15
CA LEU A 45 -10.14 10.86 -0.35
C LEU A 45 -11.04 9.87 0.38
N SER A 46 -10.71 8.59 0.32
CA SER A 46 -11.45 7.56 1.05
C SER A 46 -10.56 6.43 1.50
N THR A 47 -11.00 5.70 2.52
CA THR A 47 -10.44 4.40 2.87
C THR A 47 -11.35 3.28 2.38
N LEU A 48 -10.78 2.08 2.25
CA LEU A 48 -11.49 0.83 1.99
C LEU A 48 -10.61 -0.33 2.48
N HIS A 49 -11.21 -1.46 2.79
CA HIS A 49 -10.46 -2.63 3.22
C HIS A 49 -9.97 -3.43 2.00
N SER A 50 -8.65 -3.42 1.76
CA SER A 50 -8.03 -4.27 0.75
C SER A 50 -6.59 -4.59 1.16
N PRO A 51 -6.13 -5.85 0.99
CA PRO A 51 -4.77 -6.23 1.35
C PRO A 51 -3.72 -5.60 0.44
N LEU A 52 -4.04 -5.34 -0.84
CA LEU A 52 -3.11 -4.79 -1.84
C LEU A 52 -3.72 -3.58 -2.56
N ALA A 53 -2.87 -2.71 -3.12
CA ALA A 53 -3.35 -1.50 -3.80
C ALA A 53 -4.23 -1.82 -5.03
N ALA A 54 -3.86 -2.83 -5.83
CA ALA A 54 -4.67 -3.28 -6.97
C ALA A 54 -6.01 -3.90 -6.54
N GLY A 55 -6.03 -4.55 -5.36
CA GLY A 55 -7.24 -5.15 -4.81
C GLY A 55 -8.32 -4.11 -4.51
N ALA A 56 -7.94 -2.88 -4.17
CA ALA A 56 -8.87 -1.79 -3.96
C ALA A 56 -9.69 -1.45 -5.21
N VAL A 57 -9.05 -1.52 -6.39
CA VAL A 57 -9.74 -1.32 -7.67
C VAL A 57 -10.76 -2.43 -7.89
N ALA A 58 -10.38 -3.69 -7.64
CA ALA A 58 -11.29 -4.81 -7.75
C ALA A 58 -12.48 -4.69 -6.78
N SER A 59 -12.26 -4.26 -5.54
CA SER A 59 -13.33 -3.98 -4.57
C SER A 59 -14.29 -2.90 -5.06
N MET A 60 -13.77 -1.80 -5.62
CA MET A 60 -14.62 -0.73 -6.18
C MET A 60 -15.48 -1.22 -7.35
N LEU A 61 -14.93 -2.07 -8.22
CA LEU A 61 -15.69 -2.71 -9.30
C LEU A 61 -16.75 -3.68 -8.75
N ALA A 62 -16.42 -4.44 -7.71
CA ALA A 62 -17.36 -5.34 -7.03
C ALA A 62 -18.51 -4.59 -6.33
N PHE A 63 -18.28 -3.35 -5.89
CA PHE A 63 -19.32 -2.44 -5.41
C PHE A 63 -20.18 -1.83 -6.54
N GLY A 64 -20.08 -2.32 -7.77
CA GLY A 64 -20.95 -1.89 -8.87
C GLY A 64 -20.60 -0.52 -9.47
N VAL A 65 -19.41 0.01 -9.18
CA VAL A 65 -18.93 1.23 -9.85
C VAL A 65 -18.67 0.93 -11.32
N ASN A 66 -19.16 1.80 -12.20
CA ASN A 66 -18.89 1.70 -13.63
C ASN A 66 -17.37 1.81 -13.91
N PRO A 67 -16.77 0.82 -14.60
CA PRO A 67 -15.32 0.76 -14.84
C PRO A 67 -14.75 1.99 -15.56
N TYR A 68 -15.50 2.53 -16.53
CA TYR A 68 -15.08 3.72 -17.28
C TYR A 68 -14.98 4.96 -16.37
N PHE A 69 -15.96 5.17 -15.49
CA PHE A 69 -15.93 6.29 -14.55
C PHE A 69 -14.86 6.13 -13.46
N LEU A 70 -14.60 4.90 -13.01
CA LEU A 70 -13.51 4.63 -12.08
C LEU A 70 -12.15 4.92 -12.72
N ALA A 71 -11.90 4.39 -13.93
CA ALA A 71 -10.66 4.59 -14.67
C ALA A 71 -10.33 6.08 -14.91
N ASN A 72 -11.34 6.90 -15.15
CA ASN A 72 -11.14 8.32 -15.43
C ASN A 72 -11.00 9.20 -14.19
N SER A 73 -11.54 8.77 -13.04
CA SER A 73 -11.53 9.56 -11.80
C SER A 73 -10.48 9.11 -10.78
N LEU A 74 -10.07 7.85 -10.80
CA LEU A 74 -9.08 7.33 -9.85
C LEU A 74 -7.69 7.89 -10.18
N VAL A 75 -7.10 8.61 -9.21
CA VAL A 75 -5.74 9.15 -9.32
C VAL A 75 -4.70 8.12 -8.88
N GLY A 76 -4.98 7.40 -7.80
CA GLY A 76 -4.11 6.39 -7.25
C GLY A 76 -4.70 5.70 -6.03
N VAL A 77 -4.02 4.65 -5.58
CA VAL A 77 -4.35 3.90 -4.37
C VAL A 77 -3.08 3.77 -3.54
N VAL A 78 -3.19 4.01 -2.24
CA VAL A 78 -2.14 3.71 -1.26
C VAL A 78 -2.62 2.56 -0.40
N ALA A 79 -1.95 1.40 -0.51
CA ALA A 79 -2.12 0.31 0.46
C ALA A 79 -0.98 0.38 1.49
N GLN A 80 -1.28 0.01 2.74
CA GLN A 80 -0.29 0.09 3.82
C GLN A 80 -0.36 -1.09 4.79
N HIS A 81 0.80 -1.48 5.28
CA HIS A 81 0.96 -2.35 6.46
C HIS A 81 1.85 -1.69 7.50
N LEU A 82 1.60 -1.95 8.79
CA LEU A 82 2.42 -1.42 9.87
C LEU A 82 3.36 -2.50 10.40
N VAL A 83 4.66 -2.30 10.20
CA VAL A 83 5.72 -3.09 10.84
C VAL A 83 6.23 -2.34 12.08
N ARG A 84 6.71 -3.08 13.06
CA ARG A 84 7.42 -2.56 14.22
C ARG A 84 8.78 -2.02 13.78
N ARG A 85 9.25 -0.96 14.42
CA ARG A 85 10.59 -0.39 14.19
C ARG A 85 11.55 -0.89 15.25
N LEU A 86 12.73 -1.33 14.86
CA LEU A 86 13.77 -1.80 15.80
C LEU A 86 14.21 -0.67 16.73
N SER A 87 14.49 -0.98 17.99
CA SER A 87 15.11 -0.02 18.93
C SER A 87 16.53 0.28 18.49
N PRO A 88 16.88 1.55 18.17
CA PRO A 88 18.26 1.90 17.84
C PRO A 88 19.23 1.67 19.01
N LYS A 89 18.73 1.61 20.25
CA LYS A 89 19.53 1.44 21.47
C LYS A 89 19.98 -0.01 21.69
N SER A 90 19.15 -0.99 21.32
CA SER A 90 19.45 -2.41 21.58
C SER A 90 19.65 -3.26 20.34
N ARG A 91 19.16 -2.85 19.16
CA ARG A 91 19.18 -3.70 17.95
C ARG A 91 20.52 -4.40 17.71
N LYS A 92 20.47 -5.69 17.39
CA LYS A 92 21.64 -6.53 17.13
C LYS A 92 21.99 -6.51 15.65
N ALA A 93 23.25 -6.23 15.33
CA ALA A 93 23.76 -6.21 13.97
C ALA A 93 24.12 -7.62 13.47
N TYR A 94 23.84 -7.87 12.21
CA TYR A 94 24.24 -9.08 11.48
C TYR A 94 24.90 -8.66 10.17
N ASP A 95 26.17 -9.03 10.00
CA ASP A 95 26.92 -8.78 8.76
C ASP A 95 26.41 -9.71 7.66
N VAL A 96 25.95 -9.11 6.58
CA VAL A 96 25.44 -9.77 5.37
C VAL A 96 26.16 -9.27 4.12
N SER A 97 27.31 -8.61 4.28
CA SER A 97 28.11 -8.07 3.17
C SER A 97 28.60 -9.16 2.20
N HIS A 98 28.67 -10.41 2.66
CA HIS A 98 28.98 -11.57 1.83
C HIS A 98 27.80 -12.09 0.98
N SER A 99 26.61 -11.48 1.12
CA SER A 99 25.39 -11.83 0.39
C SER A 99 24.79 -10.61 -0.33
N PRO A 100 25.53 -9.94 -1.23
CA PRO A 100 25.11 -8.67 -1.83
C PRO A 100 23.83 -8.81 -2.68
N GLU A 101 23.56 -10.01 -3.20
CA GLU A 101 22.41 -10.29 -4.06
C GLU A 101 21.06 -10.19 -3.32
N THR A 102 21.07 -10.31 -1.97
CA THR A 102 19.86 -10.28 -1.14
C THR A 102 19.04 -9.01 -1.32
N PHE A 103 19.69 -7.88 -1.61
CA PHE A 103 19.03 -6.57 -1.74
C PHE A 103 19.08 -6.01 -3.18
N SER A 104 19.38 -6.87 -4.17
CA SER A 104 19.51 -6.47 -5.57
C SER A 104 18.26 -5.76 -6.10
N ASP A 105 17.07 -6.27 -5.78
CA ASP A 105 15.77 -5.72 -6.20
C ASP A 105 15.47 -4.31 -5.69
N VAL A 106 16.17 -3.85 -4.66
CA VAL A 106 15.96 -2.53 -4.04
C VAL A 106 17.21 -1.67 -4.03
N LYS A 107 18.27 -2.11 -4.73
CA LYS A 107 19.59 -1.48 -4.69
C LYS A 107 19.57 -0.01 -5.10
N ASP A 108 18.74 0.35 -6.07
CA ASP A 108 18.61 1.73 -6.56
C ASP A 108 18.03 2.70 -5.52
N TYR A 109 17.45 2.17 -4.43
CA TYR A 109 16.89 2.94 -3.32
C TYR A 109 17.79 2.97 -2.08
N LEU A 110 18.96 2.35 -2.13
CA LEU A 110 19.89 2.23 -1.01
C LEU A 110 21.01 3.27 -1.08
N GLU A 111 21.36 3.82 0.08
CA GLU A 111 22.57 4.63 0.25
C GLU A 111 23.81 3.74 0.43
N GLU A 112 24.99 4.34 0.30
CA GLU A 112 26.25 3.62 0.48
C GLU A 112 26.33 2.95 1.86
N GLY A 113 26.62 1.64 1.87
CA GLY A 113 26.71 0.82 3.08
C GLY A 113 25.40 0.21 3.56
N GLN A 114 24.24 0.68 3.09
CA GLN A 114 22.95 0.02 3.38
C GLN A 114 22.87 -1.33 2.66
N GLY A 115 22.29 -2.34 3.32
CA GLY A 115 22.27 -3.72 2.82
C GLY A 115 23.51 -4.56 3.12
N ASN A 116 24.60 -3.98 3.65
CA ASN A 116 25.76 -4.75 4.14
C ASN A 116 25.55 -5.30 5.56
N VAL A 117 24.74 -4.62 6.36
CA VAL A 117 24.39 -5.02 7.72
C VAL A 117 22.88 -4.93 7.86
N ILE A 118 22.27 -6.00 8.38
CA ILE A 118 20.88 -5.97 8.82
C ILE A 118 20.82 -5.98 10.35
N TYR A 119 19.65 -5.66 10.87
CA TYR A 119 19.43 -5.61 12.30
C TYR A 119 18.25 -6.49 12.70
N GLY A 120 18.35 -7.11 13.87
CA GLY A 120 17.27 -7.84 14.53
C GLY A 120 16.99 -7.28 15.92
N PRO A 121 15.86 -7.66 16.53
CA PRO A 121 15.48 -7.17 17.83
C PRO A 121 16.41 -7.69 18.93
N ASP A 122 16.62 -6.85 19.94
CA ASP A 122 17.25 -7.25 21.20
C ASP A 122 16.46 -6.63 22.37
N ALA A 123 16.04 -7.48 23.30
CA ALA A 123 15.20 -7.12 24.43
C ALA A 123 15.99 -6.57 25.63
N THR A 124 17.28 -6.29 25.48
CA THR A 124 18.13 -5.72 26.54
C THR A 124 17.75 -4.28 26.93
N ASP A 125 17.07 -3.55 26.05
CA ASP A 125 16.57 -2.19 26.34
C ASP A 125 15.22 -2.25 27.08
N PRO A 126 15.16 -1.84 28.37
CA PRO A 126 13.94 -1.88 29.16
C PRO A 126 12.87 -0.88 28.68
N ASP A 127 13.25 0.13 27.90
CA ASP A 127 12.31 1.08 27.28
C ASP A 127 11.68 0.52 25.99
N SER A 128 12.16 -0.64 25.51
CA SER A 128 11.70 -1.27 24.27
C SER A 128 10.69 -2.39 24.55
N GLN A 129 9.79 -2.62 23.60
CA GLN A 129 8.86 -3.76 23.63
C GLN A 129 9.49 -4.93 22.87
N GLY A 130 10.35 -5.69 23.55
CA GLY A 130 11.06 -6.83 22.96
C GLY A 130 12.01 -6.44 21.83
N GLY A 131 12.70 -5.29 21.97
CA GLY A 131 13.64 -4.77 20.98
C GLY A 131 13.04 -3.87 19.91
N TYR A 132 11.78 -3.45 20.06
CA TYR A 132 11.09 -2.56 19.13
C TYR A 132 10.60 -1.27 19.81
N VAL A 133 10.60 -0.16 19.06
CA VAL A 133 10.10 1.17 19.47
C VAL A 133 9.21 1.80 18.39
N GLY A 134 7.90 1.72 18.61
CA GLY A 134 6.89 2.22 17.69
C GLY A 134 6.78 1.40 16.40
N GLN A 135 6.19 2.00 15.38
CA GLN A 135 5.88 1.36 14.10
C GLN A 135 6.29 2.25 12.92
N THR A 136 6.43 1.65 11.74
CA THR A 136 6.59 2.33 10.47
C THR A 136 5.73 1.64 9.41
N GLY A 137 5.29 2.39 8.41
CA GLY A 137 4.46 1.85 7.33
C GLY A 137 5.29 1.27 6.19
N LEU A 138 4.94 0.07 5.73
CA LEU A 138 5.21 -0.41 4.37
C LEU A 138 4.09 0.11 3.47
N PHE A 139 4.41 0.53 2.26
CA PHE A 139 3.45 1.15 1.36
C PHE A 139 3.56 0.60 -0.04
N GLU A 140 2.42 0.31 -0.66
CA GLU A 140 2.27 0.21 -2.11
C GLU A 140 1.58 1.48 -2.59
N VAL A 141 2.19 2.17 -3.54
CA VAL A 141 1.63 3.41 -4.10
C VAL A 141 1.35 3.19 -5.57
N LEU A 142 0.13 2.75 -5.86
CA LEU A 142 -0.36 2.55 -7.23
C LEU A 142 -0.82 3.90 -7.79
N THR A 143 -0.10 4.42 -8.78
CA THR A 143 -0.49 5.66 -9.47
C THR A 143 -1.12 5.33 -10.83
N VAL A 144 -2.34 5.83 -11.07
CA VAL A 144 -3.10 5.48 -12.28
C VAL A 144 -2.56 6.23 -13.49
N ASN A 145 -1.81 5.51 -14.32
CA ASN A 145 -1.33 5.98 -15.62
C ASN A 145 -2.26 5.51 -16.76
N ARG A 146 -1.96 5.90 -18.02
CA ARG A 146 -2.77 5.53 -19.20
C ARG A 146 -3.00 4.02 -19.32
N LYS A 147 -1.97 3.19 -19.11
CA LYS A 147 -2.10 1.73 -19.20
C LYS A 147 -3.02 1.17 -18.13
N LEU A 148 -2.90 1.66 -16.90
CA LEU A 148 -3.81 1.26 -15.81
C LEU A 148 -5.24 1.74 -16.06
N LYS A 149 -5.45 2.94 -16.65
CA LYS A 149 -6.79 3.37 -17.06
C LYS A 149 -7.44 2.39 -18.04
N GLU A 150 -6.69 1.94 -19.04
CA GLU A 150 -7.18 0.94 -20.01
C GLU A 150 -7.54 -0.39 -19.33
N LEU A 151 -6.68 -0.87 -18.42
CA LEU A 151 -6.93 -2.11 -17.68
C LEU A 151 -8.17 -1.99 -16.79
N ILE A 152 -8.31 -0.89 -16.05
CA ILE A 152 -9.46 -0.63 -15.17
C ILE A 152 -10.74 -0.51 -16.01
N ALA A 153 -10.72 0.23 -17.11
CA ALA A 153 -11.90 0.41 -17.97
C ALA A 153 -12.38 -0.90 -18.62
N ASN A 154 -11.46 -1.86 -18.83
CA ASN A 154 -11.78 -3.20 -19.33
C ASN A 154 -12.04 -4.23 -18.21
N SER A 155 -12.12 -3.79 -16.94
CA SER A 155 -12.31 -4.65 -15.77
C SER A 155 -11.28 -5.78 -15.69
N ALA A 156 -10.01 -5.48 -16.00
CA ALA A 156 -8.91 -6.43 -15.86
C ALA A 156 -8.77 -6.94 -14.43
N SER A 157 -8.15 -8.11 -14.27
CA SER A 157 -7.94 -8.71 -12.95
C SER A 157 -6.99 -7.86 -12.08
N SER A 158 -7.11 -8.01 -10.75
CA SER A 158 -6.19 -7.37 -9.80
C SER A 158 -4.73 -7.75 -10.08
N ALA A 159 -4.47 -8.98 -10.50
CA ALA A 159 -3.11 -9.44 -10.84
C ALA A 159 -2.54 -8.72 -12.07
N GLU A 160 -3.35 -8.49 -13.11
CA GLU A 160 -2.92 -7.73 -14.29
C GLU A 160 -2.66 -6.25 -13.98
N ILE A 161 -3.52 -5.64 -13.17
CA ILE A 161 -3.36 -4.26 -12.68
C ILE A 161 -2.09 -4.15 -11.83
N HIS A 162 -1.89 -5.09 -10.91
CA HIS A 162 -0.71 -5.13 -10.04
C HIS A 162 0.58 -5.24 -10.86
N ARG A 163 0.67 -6.23 -11.77
CA ARG A 163 1.84 -6.41 -12.65
C ARG A 163 2.13 -5.16 -13.48
N ALA A 164 1.11 -4.54 -14.09
CA ALA A 164 1.29 -3.32 -14.87
C ALA A 164 1.74 -2.13 -14.02
N ALA A 165 1.38 -2.09 -12.73
CA ALA A 165 1.90 -1.08 -11.79
C ALA A 165 3.37 -1.35 -11.42
N LEU A 166 3.76 -2.62 -11.20
CA LEU A 166 5.15 -3.00 -10.94
C LEU A 166 6.07 -2.68 -12.12
N GLU A 167 5.65 -2.98 -13.35
CA GLU A 167 6.36 -2.61 -14.59
C GLU A 167 6.60 -1.09 -14.73
N ARG A 168 5.86 -0.29 -13.95
CA ARG A 168 5.96 1.18 -13.93
C ARG A 168 6.65 1.72 -12.68
N GLY A 169 7.33 0.85 -11.92
CA GLY A 169 8.16 1.23 -10.79
C GLY A 169 7.42 1.31 -9.46
N MET A 170 6.20 0.78 -9.35
CA MET A 170 5.58 0.58 -8.04
C MET A 170 6.40 -0.43 -7.24
N LEU A 171 6.74 -0.10 -6.00
CA LEU A 171 7.27 -1.06 -5.04
C LEU A 171 6.08 -1.81 -4.41
N ASP A 172 6.12 -3.13 -4.47
CA ASP A 172 5.22 -4.00 -3.71
C ASP A 172 5.64 -4.05 -2.23
N PHE A 173 4.80 -4.67 -1.39
CA PHE A 173 5.13 -4.84 0.02
C PHE A 173 6.41 -5.63 0.27
N SER A 174 6.75 -6.60 -0.59
CA SER A 174 7.98 -7.39 -0.49
C SER A 174 9.21 -6.49 -0.61
N ARG A 175 9.29 -5.71 -1.69
CA ARG A 175 10.39 -4.76 -1.93
C ARG A 175 10.39 -3.64 -0.90
N ALA A 176 9.23 -3.12 -0.51
CA ALA A 176 9.15 -2.12 0.56
C ALA A 176 9.67 -2.66 1.90
N ALA A 177 9.39 -3.92 2.23
CA ALA A 177 9.89 -4.59 3.42
C ALA A 177 11.41 -4.81 3.32
N LEU A 178 11.88 -5.36 2.20
CA LEU A 178 13.28 -5.61 1.92
C LEU A 178 14.13 -4.33 2.04
N LEU A 179 13.63 -3.23 1.47
CA LEU A 179 14.25 -1.91 1.57
C LEU A 179 14.40 -1.45 3.03
N LYS A 180 13.33 -1.55 3.84
CA LYS A 180 13.41 -1.16 5.24
C LYS A 180 14.31 -2.05 6.09
N THR A 181 14.45 -3.32 5.72
CA THR A 181 15.42 -4.23 6.34
C THR A 181 16.85 -3.83 6.01
N ALA A 182 17.16 -3.56 4.74
CA ALA A 182 18.48 -3.07 4.32
C ALA A 182 18.86 -1.74 4.98
N GLN A 183 17.87 -0.88 5.24
CA GLN A 183 18.02 0.38 5.97
C GLN A 183 18.13 0.19 7.50
N GLY A 184 17.95 -1.03 8.01
CA GLY A 184 18.01 -1.34 9.44
C GLY A 184 16.86 -0.76 10.27
N ILE A 185 15.73 -0.43 9.63
CA ILE A 185 14.56 0.16 10.28
C ILE A 185 13.71 -0.93 10.95
N THR A 186 13.55 -2.07 10.30
CA THR A 186 12.84 -3.24 10.83
C THR A 186 13.67 -4.52 10.63
N GLY A 187 13.30 -5.57 11.36
CA GLY A 187 13.92 -6.90 11.27
C GLY A 187 13.08 -7.87 10.43
N ILE A 188 13.73 -8.92 9.92
CA ILE A 188 13.09 -9.97 9.13
C ILE A 188 11.99 -10.67 9.96
N GLU A 189 12.18 -10.76 11.27
CA GLU A 189 11.26 -11.38 12.22
C GLU A 189 9.90 -10.69 12.26
N ASP A 190 9.84 -9.36 12.10
CA ASP A 190 8.55 -8.67 12.08
C ASP A 190 7.90 -8.68 10.69
N ILE A 191 8.68 -8.73 9.62
CA ILE A 191 8.16 -8.82 8.25
C ILE A 191 7.44 -10.16 8.05
N GLY A 192 8.05 -11.28 8.48
CA GLY A 192 7.48 -12.62 8.32
C GLY A 192 6.15 -12.83 9.07
N ARG A 193 5.78 -11.92 9.99
CA ARG A 193 4.48 -11.92 10.67
C ARG A 193 3.35 -11.34 9.81
N LEU A 194 3.68 -10.39 8.93
CA LEU A 194 2.70 -9.54 8.25
C LEU A 194 2.49 -9.93 6.79
N ILE A 195 3.52 -10.46 6.14
CA ILE A 195 3.46 -10.96 4.77
C ILE A 195 3.56 -12.48 4.86
N PRO A 196 2.44 -13.23 4.83
CA PRO A 196 2.51 -14.68 4.71
C PRO A 196 3.30 -15.04 3.45
N ALA A 197 4.14 -16.08 3.51
CA ALA A 197 4.95 -16.54 2.37
C ALA A 197 4.15 -16.72 1.06
N VAL A 198 2.83 -16.94 1.17
CA VAL A 198 1.88 -17.08 0.05
C VAL A 198 1.78 -15.82 -0.82
N GLU A 199 1.88 -14.61 -0.24
CA GLU A 199 1.85 -13.36 -1.01
C GLU A 199 3.17 -13.10 -1.76
N LEU A 200 4.24 -13.82 -1.43
CA LEU A 200 5.54 -13.74 -2.13
C LEU A 200 5.63 -14.74 -3.30
N GLU A 201 4.90 -15.86 -3.22
CA GLU A 201 4.94 -16.92 -4.23
C GLU A 201 4.02 -16.65 -5.43
N ASP A 202 2.82 -16.08 -5.22
CA ASP A 202 1.83 -15.87 -6.30
C ASP A 202 2.22 -14.76 -7.31
N TYR A 203 3.22 -13.93 -7.00
CA TYR A 203 3.69 -12.84 -7.87
C TYR A 203 5.13 -13.03 -8.34
N GLY A 204 5.81 -14.09 -7.89
CA GLY A 204 7.25 -14.28 -8.05
C GLY A 204 7.69 -15.32 -9.09
N HIS A 205 6.81 -15.87 -9.93
CA HIS A 205 7.20 -16.86 -10.95
C HIS A 205 6.87 -16.40 -12.37
N THR A 206 7.78 -15.61 -12.94
CA THR A 206 8.13 -15.72 -14.36
C THR A 206 9.64 -15.97 -14.45
N GLY A 207 10.02 -17.24 -14.29
CA GLY A 207 11.22 -17.80 -14.92
C GLY A 207 10.85 -18.40 -16.27
#